data_AF-A0A3S1R0B8-F1
#
_entry.id   AF-A0A3S1R0B8-F1
#
_cell.length_a   1.000
_cell.length_b   1.000
_cell.length_c   1.000
_cell.angle_alpha   90.00
_cell.angle_beta   90.00
_cell.angle_gamma   90.00
#
_symmetry.space_group_name_H-M   'P 1'
#
loop_
_entity.id
_entity.type
_entity.pdbx_description
1 polymer ?
#
loop_
_entity_poly.entity_id
_entity_poly.type
_entity_poly.pdbx_seq_one_letter_code
_entity_poly.pdbx_strand_id
1 'polypeptide(L)'
;MSTVTENIAAAGLPIAEPSKDDDRARRPGSMKTVACVLRSGGEYAPRHVARLLDQVTEHLPGAKFRCFSDINVPGVEVIPLRYGWPGWWAKMELFRPELPDDWLFFDLDTSIIGSLADMAAVDGPVIMRDVVDPSILQSAIMAIPQSIKAAVWEAFTAAPADHMRRFAEGGDQSFIESCRWVDWRLWQDICPGQLCST
;
A
#
# COMPACT_ATOMS: atom_id res chain seq x y z
N MET A 1 30.38 -73.42 -33.29
CA MET A 1 31.32 -73.57 -32.17
C MET A 1 32.14 -72.30 -32.06
N SER A 2 32.51 -71.95 -30.83
CA SER A 2 33.32 -70.80 -30.41
C SER A 2 32.57 -69.50 -30.17
N THR A 3 32.07 -69.44 -28.94
CA THR A 3 31.96 -68.26 -28.09
C THR A 3 33.27 -67.45 -28.04
N VAL A 4 33.17 -66.12 -28.10
CA VAL A 4 34.13 -65.21 -27.47
C VAL A 4 33.33 -64.21 -26.64
N THR A 5 33.72 -64.16 -25.37
CA THR A 5 33.22 -63.35 -24.28
C THR A 5 33.73 -61.92 -24.40
N GLU A 6 32.90 -60.91 -24.13
CA GLU A 6 33.40 -59.63 -23.64
C GLU A 6 32.37 -58.95 -22.73
N ASN A 7 32.91 -58.24 -21.76
CA ASN A 7 32.34 -57.98 -20.45
C ASN A 7 32.33 -56.45 -20.24
N ILE A 8 31.32 -55.96 -19.51
CA ILE A 8 31.30 -54.72 -18.70
C ILE A 8 31.21 -53.37 -19.47
N ALA A 9 30.09 -52.65 -19.27
CA ALA A 9 30.07 -51.40 -18.51
C ALA A 9 28.65 -50.78 -18.51
N ALA A 10 28.13 -50.50 -17.31
CA ALA A 10 26.90 -49.74 -17.11
C ALA A 10 27.14 -48.26 -17.48
N ALA A 11 26.39 -47.75 -18.45
CA ALA A 11 26.30 -46.32 -18.71
C ALA A 11 25.10 -45.75 -17.93
N GLY A 12 25.37 -44.91 -16.94
CA GLY A 12 24.36 -44.16 -16.21
C GLY A 12 23.58 -43.22 -17.14
N LEU A 13 22.29 -43.05 -16.88
CA LEU A 13 21.48 -42.02 -17.54
C LEU A 13 22.02 -40.63 -17.19
N PRO A 14 22.12 -39.69 -18.15
CA PRO A 14 22.40 -38.31 -17.84
C PRO A 14 21.22 -37.69 -17.08
N ILE A 15 21.53 -37.05 -15.96
CA ILE A 15 20.62 -36.18 -15.21
C ILE A 15 20.39 -34.95 -16.09
N ALA A 16 19.14 -34.70 -16.47
CA ALA A 16 18.76 -33.52 -17.23
C ALA A 16 18.99 -32.26 -16.37
N GLU A 17 19.76 -31.31 -16.89
CA GLU A 17 19.87 -29.98 -16.29
C GLU A 17 18.52 -29.22 -16.40
N PRO A 18 18.16 -28.38 -15.42
CA PRO A 18 16.91 -27.62 -15.48
C PRO A 18 16.95 -26.60 -16.63
N SER A 19 15.84 -26.52 -17.39
CA SER A 19 15.67 -25.59 -18.50
C SER A 19 15.74 -24.13 -18.06
N LYS A 20 16.50 -23.31 -18.79
CA LYS A 20 16.64 -21.85 -18.62
C LYS A 20 15.43 -21.05 -19.13
N ASP A 21 14.22 -21.44 -18.73
CA ASP A 21 12.98 -20.75 -19.12
C ASP A 21 12.11 -20.40 -17.90
N ASP A 22 12.73 -19.83 -16.86
CA ASP A 22 11.99 -19.22 -15.74
C ASP A 22 12.24 -17.70 -15.62
N ASP A 23 12.58 -17.07 -16.75
CA ASP A 23 12.58 -15.61 -16.88
C ASP A 23 11.26 -15.16 -17.51
N ARG A 24 10.15 -15.41 -16.81
CA ARG A 24 8.92 -14.67 -17.07
C ARG A 24 9.15 -13.25 -16.58
N ALA A 25 9.72 -12.42 -17.46
CA ALA A 25 9.96 -11.00 -17.28
C ALA A 25 8.89 -10.37 -16.36
N ARG A 26 9.29 -10.15 -15.11
CA ARG A 26 8.55 -9.34 -14.15
C ARG A 26 8.36 -8.00 -14.84
N ARG A 27 7.14 -7.72 -15.33
CA ARG A 27 6.78 -6.35 -15.70
C ARG A 27 7.23 -5.49 -14.51
N PRO A 28 7.96 -4.39 -14.70
CA PRO A 28 8.24 -3.51 -13.60
C PRO A 28 6.87 -3.13 -13.03
N GLY A 29 6.52 -3.69 -11.88
CA GLY A 29 5.33 -3.28 -11.15
C GLY A 29 5.48 -1.78 -11.01
N SER A 30 4.43 -1.03 -11.37
CA SER A 30 4.40 0.41 -11.17
C SER A 30 4.81 0.67 -9.72
N MET A 31 6.01 1.21 -9.53
CA MET A 31 6.54 1.47 -8.19
C MET A 31 5.59 2.47 -7.54
N LYS A 32 4.95 2.07 -6.44
CA LYS A 32 3.99 2.92 -5.75
C LYS A 32 4.69 4.16 -5.22
N THR A 33 3.99 5.28 -5.24
CA THR A 33 4.41 6.48 -4.55
C THR A 33 3.95 6.40 -3.11
N VAL A 34 4.85 6.61 -2.16
CA VAL A 34 4.49 6.68 -0.75
C VAL A 34 3.73 7.97 -0.50
N ALA A 35 2.60 7.88 0.20
CA ALA A 35 1.74 9.02 0.48
C ALA A 35 1.39 9.15 1.96
N CYS A 36 1.25 10.38 2.44
CA CYS A 36 0.62 10.68 3.73
C CYS A 36 -0.27 11.91 3.61
N VAL A 37 -1.11 12.16 4.61
CA VAL A 37 -2.04 13.31 4.64
C VAL A 37 -1.76 14.13 5.89
N LEU A 38 -1.43 15.41 5.72
CA LEU A 38 -1.30 16.39 6.80
C LEU A 38 -2.34 17.50 6.61
N ARG A 39 -3.34 17.55 7.49
CA ARG A 39 -4.26 18.68 7.57
C ARG A 39 -3.91 19.59 8.74
N SER A 40 -3.82 20.89 8.48
CA SER A 40 -3.54 21.88 9.50
C SER A 40 -4.66 21.96 10.56
N GLY A 41 -4.31 22.43 11.76
CA GLY A 41 -5.24 22.59 12.88
C GLY A 41 -5.51 21.31 13.70
N GLY A 42 -4.87 20.19 13.36
CA GLY A 42 -4.88 18.96 14.15
C GLY A 42 -3.67 18.79 15.07
N GLU A 43 -3.49 17.59 15.59
CA GLU A 43 -2.37 17.20 16.46
C GLU A 43 -1.05 17.02 15.68
N TYR A 44 -1.16 16.72 14.39
CA TYR A 44 -0.03 16.54 13.49
C TYR A 44 0.48 17.85 12.91
N ALA A 45 1.72 17.82 12.43
CA ALA A 45 2.51 18.98 12.06
C ALA A 45 3.58 18.55 11.05
N PRO A 46 4.22 19.48 10.31
CA PRO A 46 5.25 19.16 9.31
C PRO A 46 6.37 18.25 9.81
N ARG A 47 6.75 18.34 11.10
CA ARG A 47 7.75 17.44 11.72
C ARG A 47 7.37 15.96 11.68
N HIS A 48 6.08 15.62 11.72
CA HIS A 48 5.61 14.24 11.66
C HIS A 48 5.72 13.69 10.23
N VAL A 49 5.50 14.54 9.22
CA VAL A 49 5.75 14.20 7.82
C VAL A 49 7.24 13.98 7.58
N ALA A 50 8.10 14.86 8.12
CA ALA A 50 9.55 14.71 8.02
C ALA A 50 10.03 13.39 8.66
N ARG A 51 9.56 13.07 9.88
CA ARG A 51 9.84 11.78 10.54
C ARG A 51 9.45 10.59 9.66
N LEU A 52 8.25 10.62 9.08
CA LEU A 52 7.78 9.54 8.21
C LEU A 52 8.62 9.43 6.93
N LEU A 53 8.98 10.57 6.32
CA LEU A 53 9.87 10.60 5.16
C LEU A 53 11.24 10.00 5.46
N ASP A 54 11.84 10.32 6.61
CA ASP A 54 13.14 9.79 7.03
C ASP A 54 13.07 8.25 7.12
N GLN A 55 12.02 7.71 7.76
CA GLN A 55 11.82 6.27 7.87
C GLN A 55 11.57 5.60 6.51
N VAL A 56 10.80 6.24 5.62
CA VAL A 56 10.59 5.74 4.25
C VAL A 56 11.89 5.74 3.47
N THR A 57 12.72 6.77 3.62
CA THR A 57 14.01 6.87 2.94
C THR A 57 14.96 5.77 3.39
N GLU A 58 14.96 5.46 4.69
CA GLU A 58 15.74 4.37 5.28
C GLU A 58 15.27 2.99 4.81
N HIS A 59 13.96 2.76 4.80
CA HIS A 59 13.37 1.43 4.59
C HIS A 59 12.84 1.16 3.17
N LEU A 60 12.86 2.16 2.30
CA LEU A 60 12.50 2.07 0.88
C LEU A 60 13.28 3.10 0.05
N PRO A 61 14.62 2.97 -0.03
CA PRO A 61 15.47 3.96 -0.67
C PRO A 61 15.09 4.17 -2.14
N GLY A 62 14.97 5.44 -2.53
CA GLY A 62 14.60 5.84 -3.90
C GLY A 62 13.10 5.87 -4.19
N ALA A 63 12.24 5.56 -3.21
CA ALA A 63 10.81 5.75 -3.35
C ALA A 63 10.45 7.22 -3.53
N LYS A 64 9.42 7.48 -4.36
CA LYS A 64 8.76 8.79 -4.37
C LYS A 64 7.93 8.93 -3.10
N PHE A 65 7.91 10.14 -2.54
CA PHE A 65 7.13 10.47 -1.36
C PHE A 65 6.34 11.76 -1.59
N ARG A 66 5.04 11.74 -1.32
CA ARG A 66 4.14 12.90 -1.48
C ARG A 66 3.27 13.11 -0.26
N CYS A 67 3.06 14.35 0.13
CA CYS A 67 2.18 14.72 1.24
C CYS A 67 0.96 15.48 0.72
N PHE A 68 -0.23 15.01 1.05
CA PHE A 68 -1.46 15.75 0.83
C PHE A 68 -1.62 16.77 1.95
N SER A 69 -1.57 18.07 1.64
CA SER A 69 -1.65 19.09 2.69
C SER A 69 -2.27 20.42 2.23
N ASP A 70 -2.84 21.15 3.19
CA ASP A 70 -3.31 22.53 3.06
C ASP A 70 -2.24 23.56 3.44
N ILE A 71 -1.06 23.11 3.87
CA ILE A 71 0.09 23.94 4.20
C ILE A 71 1.35 23.45 3.46
N ASN A 72 2.36 24.32 3.38
CA ASN A 72 3.67 23.92 2.88
C ASN A 72 4.39 23.03 3.88
N VAL A 73 5.00 21.95 3.39
CA VAL A 73 5.85 21.04 4.17
C VAL A 73 7.27 21.12 3.62
N PRO A 74 8.23 21.70 4.36
CA PRO A 74 9.59 21.86 3.88
C PRO A 74 10.24 20.54 3.47
N GLY A 75 10.85 20.51 2.28
CA GLY A 75 11.57 19.33 1.77
C GLY A 75 10.68 18.22 1.23
N VAL A 76 9.36 18.41 1.15
CA VAL A 76 8.40 17.39 0.70
C VAL A 76 7.60 17.90 -0.50
N GLU A 77 7.36 17.02 -1.47
CA GLU A 77 6.42 17.31 -2.56
C GLU A 77 4.99 17.31 -2.02
N VAL A 78 4.37 18.50 -1.98
CA VAL A 78 3.00 18.66 -1.48
C VAL A 78 1.99 18.58 -2.62
N ILE A 79 0.99 17.71 -2.46
CA ILE A 79 -0.25 17.74 -3.22
C ILE A 79 -1.25 18.59 -2.44
N PRO A 80 -1.71 19.74 -2.96
CA PRO A 80 -2.67 20.58 -2.25
C PRO A 80 -3.99 19.86 -1.99
N LEU A 81 -4.48 19.94 -0.75
CA LEU A 81 -5.87 19.60 -0.42
C LEU A 81 -6.80 20.60 -1.13
N ARG A 82 -7.79 20.08 -1.86
CA ARG A 82 -8.80 20.87 -2.58
C ARG A 82 -10.05 21.13 -1.73
N TYR A 83 -10.32 20.28 -0.75
CA TYR A 83 -11.53 20.32 0.06
C TYR A 83 -11.22 20.64 1.52
N GLY A 84 -12.12 21.42 2.13
CA GLY A 84 -12.07 21.76 3.54
C GLY A 84 -12.59 20.64 4.47
N TRP A 85 -12.44 19.36 4.12
CA TRP A 85 -12.99 18.27 4.93
C TRP A 85 -12.26 18.08 6.28
N PRO A 86 -12.97 18.05 7.42
CA PRO A 86 -12.39 18.09 8.76
C PRO A 86 -11.51 16.89 9.09
N GLY A 87 -10.40 17.13 9.79
CA GLY A 87 -9.56 16.09 10.40
C GLY A 87 -9.21 14.94 9.45
N TRP A 88 -9.55 13.73 9.88
CA TRP A 88 -9.27 12.48 9.17
C TRP A 88 -9.95 12.38 7.80
N TRP A 89 -11.02 13.16 7.54
CA TRP A 89 -11.76 13.13 6.27
C TRP A 89 -10.93 13.67 5.09
N ALA A 90 -9.87 14.43 5.35
CA ALA A 90 -8.91 14.83 4.34
C ALA A 90 -8.27 13.62 3.62
N LYS A 91 -8.25 12.45 4.26
CA LYS A 91 -7.76 11.18 3.70
C LYS A 91 -8.51 10.79 2.42
N MET A 92 -9.76 11.23 2.25
CA MET A 92 -10.54 10.95 1.05
C MET A 92 -9.91 11.54 -0.23
N GLU A 93 -9.05 12.56 -0.11
CA GLU A 93 -8.33 13.12 -1.27
C GLU A 93 -7.30 12.17 -1.90
N LEU A 94 -6.89 11.11 -1.20
CA LEU A 94 -6.08 10.03 -1.78
C LEU A 94 -6.77 9.37 -2.97
N PHE A 95 -8.11 9.35 -2.98
CA PHE A 95 -8.91 8.69 -4.01
C PHE A 95 -9.19 9.58 -5.23
N ARG A 96 -8.63 10.80 -5.30
CA ARG A 96 -8.81 11.68 -6.46
C ARG A 96 -8.38 11.01 -7.78
N PRO A 97 -9.31 10.79 -8.73
CA PRO A 97 -9.05 9.96 -9.91
C PRO A 97 -8.09 10.58 -10.91
N GLU A 98 -7.91 11.90 -10.90
CA GLU A 98 -6.98 12.58 -11.80
C GLU A 98 -5.51 12.47 -11.37
N LEU A 99 -5.23 11.98 -10.15
CA LEU A 99 -3.86 11.72 -9.69
C LEU A 99 -3.44 10.33 -10.16
N PRO A 100 -2.42 10.19 -11.04
CA PRO A 100 -2.14 8.93 -11.73
C PRO A 100 -1.37 7.90 -10.90
N ASP A 101 -0.76 8.29 -9.78
CA ASP A 101 0.12 7.41 -9.01
C ASP A 101 -0.67 6.38 -8.19
N ASP A 102 -0.21 5.14 -8.13
CA ASP A 102 -0.65 4.20 -7.09
C ASP A 102 -0.04 4.59 -5.75
N TRP A 103 -0.83 4.58 -4.67
CA TRP A 103 -0.35 4.96 -3.34
C TRP A 103 0.05 3.75 -2.50
N LEU A 104 1.17 3.88 -1.79
CA LEU A 104 1.40 3.19 -0.53
C LEU A 104 1.22 4.22 0.60
N PHE A 105 0.05 4.22 1.22
CA PHE A 105 -0.35 5.22 2.20
C PHE A 105 0.02 4.80 3.62
N PHE A 106 0.47 5.77 4.42
CA PHE A 106 0.66 5.64 5.86
C PHE A 106 0.07 6.85 6.60
N ASP A 107 -0.67 6.60 7.69
CA ASP A 107 -1.03 7.65 8.66
C ASP A 107 0.21 8.19 9.38
N LEU A 108 0.13 9.41 9.89
CA LEU A 108 1.27 10.15 10.44
C LEU A 108 1.78 9.64 11.80
N ASP A 109 1.02 8.81 12.50
CA ASP A 109 1.41 8.05 13.70
C ASP A 109 2.11 6.71 13.36
N THR A 110 2.15 6.30 12.10
CA THR A 110 2.80 5.04 11.72
C THR A 110 4.31 5.13 11.95
N SER A 111 4.89 4.13 12.61
CA SER A 111 6.34 3.96 12.72
C SER A 111 6.81 2.82 11.81
N ILE A 112 7.65 3.16 10.83
CA ILE A 112 8.28 2.17 9.96
C ILE A 112 9.65 1.85 10.56
N ILE A 113 9.87 0.57 10.85
CA ILE A 113 11.09 0.05 11.52
C ILE A 113 11.77 -1.08 10.73
N GLY A 114 11.30 -1.36 9.51
CA GLY A 114 11.74 -2.46 8.68
C GLY A 114 11.44 -2.21 7.21
N SER A 115 12.06 -3.01 6.34
CA SER A 115 11.96 -2.90 4.88
C SER A 115 10.50 -2.83 4.41
N LEU A 116 10.18 -1.86 3.54
CA LEU A 116 8.87 -1.74 2.90
C LEU A 116 8.81 -2.43 1.53
N ALA A 117 9.86 -3.16 1.13
CA ALA A 117 9.97 -3.72 -0.22
C ALA A 117 8.78 -4.62 -0.59
N ASP A 118 8.32 -5.44 0.35
CA ASP A 118 7.18 -6.35 0.14
C ASP A 118 5.87 -5.56 -0.04
N MET A 119 5.64 -4.57 0.82
CA MET A 119 4.47 -3.71 0.76
C MET A 119 4.44 -2.85 -0.52
N ALA A 120 5.59 -2.36 -0.96
CA ALA A 120 5.71 -1.58 -2.19
C ALA A 120 5.47 -2.42 -3.46
N ALA A 121 5.69 -3.73 -3.38
CA ALA A 121 5.57 -4.66 -4.50
C ALA A 121 4.15 -5.22 -4.70
N VAL A 122 3.20 -4.96 -3.80
CA VAL A 122 1.84 -5.53 -3.93
C VAL A 122 1.08 -4.93 -5.09
N ASP A 123 0.26 -5.73 -5.76
CA ASP A 123 -0.68 -5.25 -6.78
C ASP A 123 -2.10 -5.10 -6.23
N GLY A 124 -2.89 -4.17 -6.76
CA GLY A 124 -4.29 -4.04 -6.33
C GLY A 124 -4.48 -3.46 -4.93
N PRO A 125 -5.75 -3.39 -4.46
CA PRO A 125 -6.10 -2.71 -3.22
C PRO A 125 -5.78 -3.57 -1.99
N VAL A 126 -5.13 -2.98 -1.00
CA VAL A 126 -4.77 -3.62 0.26
C VAL A 126 -5.03 -2.66 1.42
N ILE A 127 -5.54 -3.17 2.53
CA ILE A 127 -5.82 -2.44 3.77
C ILE A 127 -5.50 -3.34 4.96
N MET A 128 -5.42 -2.82 6.18
CA MET A 128 -5.21 -3.65 7.37
C MET A 128 -6.52 -3.95 8.10
N ARG A 129 -6.55 -5.08 8.83
CA ARG A 129 -7.53 -5.29 9.89
C ARG A 129 -7.25 -4.37 11.06
N ASP A 130 -8.29 -3.97 11.78
CA ASP A 130 -8.14 -3.32 13.06
C ASP A 130 -7.45 -4.24 14.07
N VAL A 131 -6.67 -3.62 14.95
CA VAL A 131 -5.76 -4.31 15.87
C VAL A 131 -6.46 -4.71 17.17
N VAL A 132 -7.59 -4.07 17.50
CA VAL A 132 -8.45 -4.36 18.64
C VAL A 132 -9.59 -5.29 18.23
N ASP A 133 -10.27 -4.99 17.12
CA ASP A 133 -11.32 -5.84 16.54
C ASP A 133 -10.95 -6.31 15.13
N PRO A 134 -10.36 -7.50 14.98
CA PRO A 134 -9.94 -8.01 13.67
C PRO A 134 -11.08 -8.24 12.66
N SER A 135 -12.35 -8.08 13.06
CA SER A 135 -13.49 -8.20 12.15
C SER A 135 -13.75 -6.94 11.31
N ILE A 136 -13.17 -5.80 11.70
CA ILE A 136 -13.30 -4.52 10.98
C ILE A 136 -11.99 -4.12 10.29
N LEU A 137 -12.09 -3.22 9.31
CA LEU A 137 -10.95 -2.70 8.55
C LEU A 137 -10.41 -1.42 9.18
N GLN A 138 -9.13 -1.13 8.95
CA GLN A 138 -8.40 0.00 9.52
C GLN A 138 -7.55 0.69 8.44
N SER A 139 -7.73 2.01 8.27
CA SER A 139 -7.23 2.77 7.11
C SER A 139 -5.84 3.43 7.29
N ALA A 140 -5.08 3.08 8.34
CA ALA A 140 -3.77 3.69 8.61
C ALA A 140 -2.70 3.26 7.62
N ILE A 141 -2.85 2.07 7.03
CA ILE A 141 -1.92 1.56 6.02
C ILE A 141 -2.73 1.01 4.86
N MET A 142 -2.54 1.57 3.66
CA MET A 142 -3.28 1.15 2.46
C MET A 142 -2.40 1.11 1.22
N ALA A 143 -2.61 0.10 0.37
CA ALA A 143 -2.24 0.18 -1.04
C ALA A 143 -3.48 0.63 -1.82
N ILE A 144 -3.40 1.79 -2.46
CA ILE A 144 -4.52 2.39 -3.21
C ILE A 144 -4.13 2.43 -4.68
N PRO A 145 -4.51 1.43 -5.48
CA PRO A 145 -4.26 1.45 -6.91
C PRO A 145 -5.20 2.42 -7.61
N GLN A 146 -4.77 2.91 -8.77
CA GLN A 146 -5.55 3.80 -9.61
C GLN A 146 -6.92 3.21 -10.00
N SER A 147 -7.02 1.88 -10.11
CA SER A 147 -8.23 1.16 -10.51
C SER A 147 -9.42 1.35 -9.58
N ILE A 148 -9.22 1.70 -8.30
CA ILE A 148 -10.31 1.88 -7.33
C ILE A 148 -10.66 3.34 -7.06
N LYS A 149 -9.77 4.26 -7.42
CA LYS A 149 -9.85 5.67 -7.02
C LYS A 149 -11.16 6.33 -7.46
N ALA A 150 -11.50 6.22 -8.74
CA ALA A 150 -12.72 6.82 -9.29
C ALA A 150 -13.97 6.34 -8.56
N ALA A 151 -14.13 5.02 -8.37
CA ALA A 151 -15.32 4.46 -7.72
C ALA A 151 -15.47 4.91 -6.26
N VAL A 152 -14.38 4.91 -5.48
CA VAL A 152 -14.41 5.36 -4.07
C VAL A 152 -14.65 6.88 -3.99
N TRP A 153 -13.99 7.65 -4.85
CA TRP A 153 -14.13 9.10 -4.91
C TRP A 153 -15.54 9.54 -5.28
N GLU A 154 -16.12 8.95 -6.32
CA GLU A 154 -17.49 9.22 -6.75
C GLU A 154 -18.50 8.87 -5.65
N ALA A 155 -18.33 7.70 -5.00
CA ALA A 155 -19.19 7.29 -3.90
C ALA A 155 -19.16 8.28 -2.73
N PHE A 156 -17.98 8.78 -2.35
CA PHE A 156 -17.84 9.75 -1.27
C PHE A 156 -18.38 11.13 -1.67
N THR A 157 -17.99 11.62 -2.84
CA THR A 157 -18.31 12.99 -3.29
C THR A 157 -19.76 13.15 -3.74
N ALA A 158 -20.50 12.07 -3.96
CA ALA A 158 -21.94 12.11 -4.18
C ALA A 158 -22.71 12.76 -3.01
N ALA A 159 -22.25 12.57 -1.77
CA ALA A 159 -22.89 13.14 -0.58
C ALA A 159 -21.92 13.27 0.61
N PRO A 160 -20.82 14.05 0.50
CA PRO A 160 -19.74 14.04 1.50
C PRO A 160 -20.22 14.47 2.88
N ALA A 161 -21.11 15.47 2.96
CA ALA A 161 -21.68 15.92 4.23
C ALA A 161 -22.58 14.85 4.87
N ASP A 162 -23.23 14.00 4.09
CA ASP A 162 -24.04 12.91 4.63
C ASP A 162 -23.18 11.77 5.17
N HIS A 163 -22.18 11.35 4.39
CA HIS A 163 -21.21 10.35 4.84
C HIS A 163 -20.49 10.79 6.12
N MET A 164 -20.01 12.04 6.16
CA MET A 164 -19.34 12.59 7.35
C MET A 164 -20.25 12.62 8.59
N ARG A 165 -21.57 12.75 8.43
CA ARG A 165 -22.53 12.64 9.54
C ARG A 165 -22.78 11.19 9.94
N ARG A 166 -23.05 10.32 8.97
CA ARG A 166 -23.40 8.91 9.19
C ARG A 166 -22.26 8.11 9.81
N PHE A 167 -21.03 8.44 9.43
CA PHE A 167 -19.81 7.80 9.89
C PHE A 167 -19.03 8.70 10.86
N ALA A 168 -19.71 9.58 11.61
CA ALA A 168 -19.04 10.54 12.49
C ALA A 168 -18.18 9.87 13.58
N GLU A 169 -18.59 8.69 14.07
CA GLU A 169 -17.87 7.96 15.12
C GLU A 169 -16.64 7.21 14.60
N GLY A 170 -16.73 6.58 13.43
CA GLY A 170 -15.64 5.79 12.84
C GLY A 170 -14.86 6.46 11.71
N GLY A 171 -15.27 7.65 11.30
CA GLY A 171 -14.54 8.49 10.35
C GLY A 171 -14.43 7.93 8.93
N ASP A 172 -13.35 8.30 8.25
CA ASP A 172 -13.05 7.84 6.89
C ASP A 172 -12.90 6.32 6.82
N GLN A 173 -12.39 5.69 7.90
CA GLN A 173 -12.24 4.24 7.99
C GLN A 173 -13.58 3.53 7.80
N SER A 174 -14.62 3.93 8.52
CA SER A 174 -15.95 3.32 8.37
C SER A 174 -16.57 3.58 7.00
N PHE A 175 -16.30 4.73 6.38
CA PHE A 175 -16.74 4.98 5.01
C PHE A 175 -16.02 4.05 4.01
N ILE A 176 -14.68 3.96 4.09
CA ILE A 176 -13.86 3.10 3.22
C ILE A 176 -14.28 1.65 3.40
N GLU A 177 -14.51 1.22 4.64
CA GLU A 177 -14.99 -0.11 4.95
C GLU A 177 -16.37 -0.38 4.32
N SER A 178 -17.27 0.61 4.31
CA SER A 178 -18.60 0.48 3.70
C SER A 178 -18.57 0.29 2.18
N CYS A 179 -17.43 0.57 1.53
CA CYS A 179 -17.23 0.35 0.09
C CYS A 179 -17.01 -1.14 -0.23
N ARG A 180 -18.02 -1.99 0.06
CA ARG A 180 -17.96 -3.46 -0.06
C ARG A 180 -17.75 -3.98 -1.50
N TRP A 181 -17.83 -3.10 -2.50
CA TRP A 181 -17.51 -3.42 -3.90
C TRP A 181 -16.01 -3.35 -4.21
N VAL A 182 -15.19 -2.85 -3.29
CA VAL A 182 -13.74 -2.93 -3.38
C VAL A 182 -13.28 -4.26 -2.79
N ASP A 183 -12.58 -5.06 -3.58
CA ASP A 183 -12.00 -6.34 -3.16
C ASP A 183 -10.72 -6.13 -2.34
N TRP A 184 -10.91 -5.61 -1.12
CA TRP A 184 -9.82 -5.33 -0.20
C TRP A 184 -9.12 -6.62 0.23
N ARG A 185 -7.83 -6.72 -0.08
CA ARG A 185 -6.94 -7.73 0.53
C ARG A 185 -6.35 -7.18 1.82
N LEU A 186 -5.88 -8.07 2.69
CA LEU A 186 -5.45 -7.70 4.04
C LEU A 186 -3.92 -7.73 4.18
N TRP A 187 -3.34 -6.65 4.70
CA TRP A 187 -1.90 -6.56 4.92
C TRP A 187 -1.36 -7.69 5.79
N GLN A 188 -2.09 -8.05 6.84
CA GLN A 188 -1.71 -9.13 7.75
C GLN A 188 -1.66 -10.50 7.07
N ASP A 189 -2.36 -10.70 5.95
CA ASP A 189 -2.36 -11.95 5.18
C ASP A 189 -1.28 -11.94 4.09
N ILE A 190 -1.00 -10.77 3.51
CA ILE A 190 0.00 -10.61 2.44
C ILE A 190 1.43 -10.52 3.01
N CYS A 191 1.59 -9.80 4.12
CA CYS A 191 2.86 -9.51 4.78
C CYS A 191 2.80 -9.95 6.26
N PRO A 192 2.69 -11.27 6.53
CA PRO A 192 2.49 -11.76 7.90
C PRO A 192 3.65 -11.36 8.82
N GLY A 193 3.31 -10.81 9.98
CA GLY A 193 4.29 -10.38 10.99
C GLY A 193 4.97 -9.03 10.72
N GLN A 194 4.64 -8.34 9.62
CA GLN A 194 5.21 -7.01 9.32
C GLN A 194 4.41 -5.85 9.92
N LEU A 195 3.19 -6.10 10.42
CA LEU A 195 2.35 -5.10 11.08
C LEU A 195 2.18 -5.46 12.55
N CYS A 196 2.39 -4.48 13.43
CA CYS A 196 2.11 -4.59 14.85
C CYS A 196 1.52 -3.27 15.39
N SER A 197 0.74 -3.39 16.46
CA SER A 197 0.32 -2.25 17.29
C SER A 197 0.84 -2.49 18.70
N THR A 198 1.32 -1.43 19.33
CA THR A 198 1.83 -1.43 20.70
C THR A 198 0.81 -0.86 21.67
#